data_AF-A0A0F5LVT5-F1
#
_entry.id   AF-A0A0F5LVT5-F1
#
_cell.length_a   1.000
_cell.length_b   1.000
_cell.length_c   1.000
_cell.angle_alpha   90.00
_cell.angle_beta   90.00
_cell.angle_gamma   90.00
#
_symmetry.space_group_name_H-M   'P 1'
#
loop_
_entity.id
_entity.type
_entity.pdbx_description
1 polymer ?
#
loop_
_entity_poly.entity_id
_entity_poly.type
_entity_poly.pdbx_seq_one_letter_code
_entity_poly.pdbx_strand_id
1 'polypeptide(L)' 'MSGREQNRMKAADDLNRGLAIVTTAWLALDAAETADDQAAIHETLYEAIQKLKSAEVLLGVYTAGEGK' A
#
# COMPACT_ATOMS: atom_id res chain seq x y z
N MET A 1 6.93 -23.57 9.69
CA MET A 1 6.16 -22.34 9.47
C MET A 1 4.99 -22.67 8.56
N SER A 2 3.76 -22.40 8.98
CA SER A 2 2.57 -22.77 8.18
C SER A 2 2.34 -21.77 7.03
N GLY A 3 1.64 -22.17 5.96
CA GLY A 3 1.30 -21.25 4.86
C GLY A 3 0.50 -20.02 5.31
N ARG A 4 -0.33 -20.18 6.35
CA ARG A 4 -1.09 -19.08 6.98
C ARG A 4 -0.17 -18.08 7.70
N GLU A 5 0.86 -18.58 8.35
CA GLU A 5 1.86 -17.77 9.06
C GLU A 5 2.74 -16.99 8.07
N GLN A 6 3.15 -17.62 6.97
CA GLN A 6 3.85 -16.94 5.87
C GLN A 6 3.02 -15.81 5.26
N ASN A 7 1.73 -16.04 5.00
CA ASN A 7 0.84 -15.00 4.47
C ASN A 7 0.68 -13.82 5.44
N ARG A 8 0.55 -14.08 6.74
CA ARG A 8 0.49 -13.02 7.75
C ARG A 8 1.77 -12.19 7.82
N MET A 9 2.93 -12.83 7.74
CA MET A 9 4.22 -12.10 7.73
C MET A 9 4.35 -11.22 6.49
N LYS A 10 3.99 -11.72 5.31
CA LYS A 10 3.99 -10.93 4.07
C LYS A 10 3.00 -9.77 4.12
N ALA A 11 1.80 -10.01 4.65
CA ALA A 11 0.81 -8.95 4.81
C ALA A 11 1.29 -7.85 5.77
N ALA A 12 1.96 -8.23 6.87
CA ALA A 12 2.54 -7.27 7.79
C ALA A 12 3.65 -6.44 7.13
N ASP A 13 4.51 -7.06 6.31
CA ASP A 13 5.54 -6.33 5.54
C ASP A 13 4.92 -5.35 4.54
N ASP A 14 3.94 -5.80 3.74
CA ASP A 14 3.25 -4.95 2.78
C ASP A 14 2.48 -3.80 3.46
N LEU A 15 1.84 -4.06 4.60
CA LEU A 15 1.17 -3.02 5.41
C LEU A 15 2.18 -1.98 5.92
N ASN A 16 3.29 -2.43 6.50
CA ASN A 16 4.33 -1.53 7.02
C ASN A 16 4.93 -0.68 5.91
N ARG A 17 5.20 -1.26 4.73
CA ARG A 17 5.69 -0.53 3.56
C ARG A 17 4.66 0.47 3.05
N GLY A 18 3.40 0.06 2.91
CA GLY A 18 2.32 0.94 2.50
C GLY A 18 2.19 2.16 3.43
N LEU A 19 2.20 1.94 4.74
CA LEU A 19 2.14 3.02 5.73
C LEU A 19 3.35 3.97 5.66
N ALA A 20 4.56 3.44 5.49
CA ALA A 20 5.76 4.26 5.33
C ALA A 20 5.71 5.14 4.07
N ILE A 21 5.24 4.58 2.95
CA ILE A 21 5.07 5.31 1.69
C ILE A 21 4.01 6.41 1.85
N VAL A 22 2.83 6.11 2.42
CA VAL A 22 1.79 7.12 2.68
C VAL A 22 2.31 8.24 3.57
N THR A 23 3.06 7.91 4.62
CA THR A 23 3.64 8.91 5.53
C THR A 23 4.63 9.82 4.79
N THR A 24 5.45 9.24 3.92
CA THR A 24 6.43 9.99 3.12
C THR A 24 5.72 10.90 2.11
N ALA A 25 4.73 10.38 1.40
CA ALA A 25 3.92 11.15 0.45
C ALA A 25 3.17 12.29 1.13
N TRP A 26 2.65 12.06 2.35
CA TRP A 26 2.00 13.10 3.16
C TRP A 26 2.96 14.24 3.51
N LEU A 27 4.17 13.93 3.93
CA LEU A 27 5.18 14.95 4.23
C LEU A 27 5.63 15.69 2.97
N ALA A 28 5.70 15.01 1.83
CA ALA A 28 6.07 15.61 0.55
C ALA A 28 4.99 16.56 0.00
N LEU A 29 3.70 16.32 0.31
CA LEU A 29 2.61 17.19 -0.13
C LEU A 29 2.74 18.63 0.38
N ASP A 30 3.23 18.80 1.61
CA ASP A 30 3.42 20.13 2.21
C ASP A 30 4.53 20.94 1.51
N ALA A 31 5.46 20.26 0.84
CA ALA A 31 6.57 20.85 0.10
C ALA A 31 6.38 20.85 -1.42
N ALA A 32 5.23 20.37 -1.93
CA ALA A 32 4.99 20.27 -3.37
C ALA A 32 4.64 21.64 -3.97
N GLU A 33 5.49 22.15 -4.85
CA GLU A 33 5.33 23.49 -5.44
C GLU A 33 4.84 23.42 -6.90
N THR A 34 5.11 22.31 -7.59
CA THR A 34 4.80 22.16 -9.01
C THR A 34 3.78 21.06 -9.28
N ALA A 35 3.19 21.09 -10.48
CA ALA A 35 2.32 20.01 -10.94
C ALA A 35 3.08 18.68 -11.09
N ASP A 36 4.38 18.73 -11.40
CA ASP A 36 5.22 17.55 -11.52
C ASP A 36 5.47 16.90 -10.15
N ASP A 37 5.67 17.71 -9.09
CA ASP A 37 5.78 17.20 -7.71
C ASP A 37 4.50 16.48 -7.28
N GLN A 38 3.34 17.08 -7.57
CA GLN A 38 2.04 16.47 -7.27
C GLN A 38 1.84 15.16 -8.05
N ALA A 39 2.25 15.11 -9.31
CA ALA A 39 2.19 13.89 -10.11
C ALA A 39 3.06 12.77 -9.50
N ALA A 40 4.30 13.07 -9.12
CA ALA A 40 5.20 12.12 -8.46
C ALA A 40 4.62 11.61 -7.12
N ILE A 41 3.98 12.49 -6.35
CA ILE A 41 3.29 12.11 -5.11
C ILE A 41 2.11 11.19 -5.39
N HIS A 42 1.30 11.46 -6.42
CA HIS A 42 0.18 10.60 -6.79
C HIS A 42 0.64 9.19 -7.20
N GLU A 43 1.72 9.09 -7.98
CA GLU A 43 2.32 7.79 -8.35
C GLU A 43 2.82 7.05 -7.10
N THR A 44 3.46 7.75 -6.18
CA THR A 44 3.93 7.20 -4.91
C THR A 44 2.76 6.69 -4.04
N LEU A 45 1.67 7.43 -3.95
CA LEU A 45 0.45 7.00 -3.26
C LEU A 45 -0.22 5.80 -3.95
N TYR A 46 -0.16 5.73 -5.28
CA TYR A 46 -0.67 4.57 -6.01
C TYR A 46 0.11 3.29 -5.66
N GLU A 47 1.44 3.36 -5.51
CA GLU A 47 2.24 2.23 -5.04
C GLU A 47 1.81 1.78 -3.64
N ALA A 48 1.61 2.73 -2.71
CA ALA A 48 1.14 2.41 -1.37
C ALA A 48 -0.21 1.68 -1.39
N ILE A 49 -1.16 2.12 -2.24
CA ILE A 49 -2.46 1.47 -2.39
C ILE A 49 -2.30 0.01 -2.84
N GLN A 50 -1.38 -0.28 -3.78
CA GLN A 50 -1.15 -1.65 -4.22
C GLN A 50 -0.60 -2.53 -3.09
N LYS A 51 0.28 -1.99 -2.24
CA LYS A 51 0.80 -2.70 -1.07
C LYS A 51 -0.28 -3.00 -0.05
N LEU A 52 -1.12 -2.02 0.27
CA LEU A 52 -2.24 -2.21 1.18
C LEU A 52 -3.24 -3.24 0.66
N LYS A 53 -3.60 -3.19 -0.63
CA LYS A 53 -4.47 -4.21 -1.27
C LYS A 53 -3.85 -5.61 -1.23
N SER A 54 -2.55 -5.74 -1.49
CA SER A 54 -1.83 -7.01 -1.37
C SER A 54 -1.95 -7.58 0.06
N ALA A 55 -1.75 -6.73 1.07
CA ALA A 55 -1.93 -7.13 2.47
C ALA A 55 -3.37 -7.56 2.78
N GLU A 56 -4.38 -6.85 2.29
CA GLU A 56 -5.79 -7.21 2.46
C GLU A 56 -6.12 -8.59 1.86
N VAL A 57 -5.60 -8.89 0.66
CA VAL A 57 -5.78 -10.20 0.01
C VAL A 57 -5.10 -11.30 0.82
N LEU A 58 -3.86 -11.08 1.27
CA LEU A 58 -3.10 -12.04 2.06
C LEU A 58 -3.75 -12.34 3.43
N LEU A 59 -4.45 -11.36 4.01
CA LEU A 59 -5.21 -11.50 5.25
C LEU A 59 -6.63 -12.03 5.03
N GLY A 60 -7.09 -12.10 3.78
CA GLY A 60 -8.46 -12.50 3.45
C GLY A 60 -9.51 -11.47 3.85
N VAL A 61 -9.13 -10.19 3.98
CA VAL A 61 -10.04 -9.06 4.28
C VAL A 61 -10.76 -8.61 3.02
N TYR A 62 -10.09 -8.68 1.87
CA TYR A 62 -10.66 -8.39 0.56
C TYR A 62 -10.42 -9.57 -0.38
N THR A 63 -11.51 -10.10 -0.94
CA THR A 63 -11.47 -11.06 -2.05
C THR A 63 -11.84 -10.32 -3.33
N ALA A 64 -10.86 -10.14 -4.23
CA ALA A 64 -11.11 -9.60 -5.56
C ALA A 64 -11.97 -10.61 -6.35
N GLY A 65 -13.29 -10.42 -6.32
CA GLY A 65 -14.25 -11.09 -7.21
C GLY A 65 -14.45 -12.59 -6.97
N GLU A 66 -15.22 -12.94 -5.93
CA GLU A 66 -16.37 -13.83 -6.14
C GLU A 66 -17.54 -12.98 -6.66
N GLY A 67 -17.34 -12.35 -7.82
CA GLY A 67 -18.44 -11.79 -8.60
C GLY A 67 -19.11 -12.96 -9.30
N LYS A 68 -20.32 -13.32 -8.86
CA LYS A 68 -21.25 -14.08 -9.69
C LYS A 68 -21.74 -13.24 -10.85
#